data_AF-A0A7C3Y6G6-F1
#
_entry.id   AF-A0A7C3Y6G6-F1
#
_cell.length_a   1.000
_cell.length_b   1.000
_cell.length_c   1.000
_cell.angle_alpha   90.00
_cell.angle_beta   90.00
_cell.angle_gamma   90.00
#
_symmetry.space_group_name_H-M   'P 1'
#
loop_
_entity.id
_entity.type
_entity.pdbx_description
1 polymer ?
#
loop_
_entity_poly.entity_id
_entity_poly.type
_entity_poly.pdbx_seq_one_letter_code
_entity_poly.pdbx_strand_id
1 'polypeptide(L)'
;MQPISLVQQAMVAIRADHLDAAEEMLKEAVRANPADEQAWFLLAGVVKEVHQSLACLQKVLELNPHNEQARQWLALMQEETTSHGIGELPPTEAELAIPRLGTVLLERHLITREQLQSALDAQDAAAAAGEHQKIGEILVQQGAITREQLSCALVALDRLRQVASPVPRLGSYLLDHHFITAEQLQAALEAQDSAAQAGHPQKIGEILVQLGALTREQLEHALREQHRDYNSLFQD
;
A
#
# COMPACT_ATOMS: atom_id res chain seq x y z
N MET A 1 4.17 -32.59 -35.57
CA MET A 1 3.72 -31.56 -34.61
C MET A 1 4.40 -31.88 -33.29
N GLN A 2 5.45 -31.16 -32.92
CA GLN A 2 6.00 -31.28 -31.56
C GLN A 2 4.96 -30.68 -30.60
N PRO A 3 4.61 -31.34 -29.48
CA PRO A 3 3.66 -30.76 -28.53
C PRO A 3 4.21 -29.41 -28.05
N ILE A 4 3.36 -28.37 -28.06
CA ILE A 4 3.74 -27.05 -27.57
C ILE A 4 4.11 -27.20 -26.10
N SER A 5 5.37 -26.89 -25.76
CA SER A 5 5.86 -26.97 -24.38
C SER A 5 5.01 -26.09 -23.47
N LEU A 6 4.75 -26.54 -22.23
CA LEU A 6 4.06 -25.74 -21.21
C LEU A 6 4.70 -24.36 -21.04
N VAL A 7 6.03 -24.27 -21.19
CA VAL A 7 6.79 -23.00 -21.17
C VAL A 7 6.36 -22.07 -22.30
N GLN A 8 6.16 -22.59 -23.51
CA GLN A 8 5.71 -21.80 -24.65
C GLN A 8 4.25 -21.32 -24.49
N GLN A 9 3.39 -22.15 -23.88
CA GLN A 9 2.02 -21.76 -23.56
C GLN A 9 2.00 -20.66 -22.50
N ALA A 10 2.83 -20.78 -21.46
CA ALA A 10 2.99 -19.77 -20.44
C ALA A 10 3.49 -18.44 -21.01
N MET A 11 4.45 -18.45 -21.95
CA MET A 11 4.90 -17.21 -22.62
C MET A 11 3.78 -16.50 -23.38
N VAL A 12 2.86 -17.25 -23.99
CA VAL A 12 1.69 -16.68 -24.66
C VAL A 12 0.72 -16.10 -23.63
N ALA A 13 0.50 -16.80 -22.52
CA ALA A 13 -0.34 -16.33 -21.42
C ALA A 13 0.21 -15.04 -20.77
N ILE A 14 1.53 -14.96 -20.54
CA ILE A 14 2.21 -13.74 -20.05
C ILE A 14 1.98 -12.56 -20.99
N ARG A 15 2.11 -12.78 -22.30
CA ARG A 15 1.86 -11.72 -23.31
C ARG A 15 0.39 -11.30 -23.38
N ALA A 16 -0.52 -12.18 -22.98
CA ALA A 16 -1.95 -11.94 -22.90
C ALA A 16 -2.41 -11.42 -21.52
N ASP A 17 -1.47 -11.07 -20.63
CA ASP A 17 -1.71 -10.58 -19.26
C ASP A 17 -2.44 -11.60 -18.34
N HIS A 18 -2.42 -12.87 -18.71
CA HIS A 18 -3.00 -13.96 -17.93
C HIS A 18 -1.95 -14.58 -16.99
N LEU A 19 -1.49 -13.79 -16.01
CA LEU A 19 -0.39 -14.16 -15.11
C LEU A 19 -0.74 -15.36 -14.22
N ASP A 20 -1.95 -15.43 -13.66
CA ASP A 20 -2.35 -16.57 -12.82
C ASP A 20 -2.31 -17.91 -13.58
N ALA A 21 -2.75 -17.89 -14.85
CA ALA A 21 -2.70 -19.08 -15.70
C ALA A 21 -1.26 -19.43 -16.11
N ALA A 22 -0.43 -18.42 -16.36
CA ALA A 22 0.99 -18.61 -16.66
C ALA A 22 1.75 -19.20 -15.46
N GLU A 23 1.43 -18.78 -14.24
CA GLU A 23 2.05 -19.27 -13.00
C GLU A 23 1.83 -20.77 -12.85
N GLU A 24 0.59 -21.24 -12.98
CA GLU A 24 0.25 -22.65 -12.85
C GLU A 24 0.89 -23.50 -13.96
N MET A 25 0.90 -23.01 -15.21
CA MET A 25 1.57 -23.68 -16.33
C MET A 25 3.10 -23.79 -16.10
N LEU A 26 3.72 -22.75 -15.52
CA LEU A 26 5.16 -22.75 -15.23
C LEU A 26 5.50 -23.63 -14.03
N LYS A 27 4.67 -23.67 -12.99
CA LYS A 27 4.79 -24.63 -11.87
C LYS A 27 4.73 -26.07 -12.36
N GLU A 28 3.83 -26.36 -13.28
CA GLU A 28 3.74 -27.69 -13.90
C GLU A 28 4.96 -27.98 -14.78
N ALA A 29 5.45 -26.99 -15.54
CA ALA A 29 6.66 -27.13 -16.35
C ALA A 29 7.91 -27.44 -15.52
N VAL A 30 8.14 -26.74 -14.41
CA VAL A 30 9.30 -26.99 -13.53
C VAL A 30 9.16 -28.29 -12.72
N ARG A 31 7.94 -28.75 -12.43
CA ARG A 31 7.71 -30.09 -11.84
C ARG A 31 8.03 -31.19 -12.85
N ALA A 32 7.67 -31.00 -14.11
CA ALA A 32 7.94 -31.95 -15.18
C ALA A 32 9.43 -31.97 -15.58
N ASN A 33 10.09 -30.81 -15.58
CA ASN A 33 11.52 -30.68 -15.82
C ASN A 33 12.17 -29.70 -14.82
N PRO A 34 12.68 -30.21 -13.68
CA PRO A 34 13.33 -29.37 -12.66
C PRO A 34 14.63 -28.71 -13.12
N ALA A 35 15.21 -29.15 -14.24
CA ALA A 35 16.43 -28.59 -14.82
C ALA A 35 16.17 -27.52 -15.90
N ASP A 36 14.91 -27.13 -16.13
CA ASP A 36 14.58 -26.10 -17.11
C ASP A 36 14.82 -24.69 -16.56
N GLU A 37 15.99 -24.14 -16.88
CA GLU A 37 16.41 -22.78 -16.52
C GLU A 37 15.37 -21.73 -16.94
N GLN A 38 14.81 -21.86 -18.15
CA GLN A 38 13.90 -20.88 -18.71
C GLN A 38 12.54 -20.91 -18.00
N ALA A 39 12.05 -22.09 -17.63
CA ALA A 39 10.83 -22.24 -16.87
C ALA A 39 10.94 -21.62 -15.47
N TRP A 40 12.07 -21.84 -14.77
CA TRP A 40 12.33 -21.21 -13.47
C TRP A 40 12.48 -19.69 -13.58
N PHE A 41 13.13 -19.20 -14.63
CA PHE A 41 13.29 -17.76 -14.86
C PHE A 41 11.96 -17.07 -15.14
N LEU A 42 11.11 -17.66 -15.98
CA LEU A 42 9.78 -17.13 -16.26
C LEU A 42 8.88 -17.22 -15.02
N LEU A 43 8.99 -18.30 -14.23
CA LEU A 43 8.22 -18.44 -12.99
C LEU A 43 8.55 -17.32 -12.00
N ALA A 44 9.83 -16.94 -11.89
CA ALA A 44 10.26 -15.83 -11.05
C ALA A 44 9.59 -14.49 -11.39
N GLY A 45 9.15 -14.29 -12.63
CA GLY A 45 8.48 -13.07 -13.09
C GLY A 45 6.97 -13.06 -12.95
N VAL A 46 6.36 -14.19 -12.63
CA VAL A 46 4.91 -14.35 -12.59
C VAL A 46 4.41 -14.57 -11.16
N VAL A 47 5.23 -15.16 -10.29
CA VAL A 47 4.89 -15.35 -8.88
C VAL A 47 4.68 -14.00 -8.17
N LYS A 48 3.61 -13.92 -7.37
CA LYS A 48 3.21 -12.70 -6.65
C LYS A 48 4.13 -12.36 -5.48
N GLU A 49 4.74 -13.40 -4.91
CA GLU A 49 5.51 -13.32 -3.68
C GLU A 49 7.01 -13.14 -3.94
N VAL A 50 7.62 -12.12 -3.35
CA VAL A 50 9.06 -11.81 -3.52
C VAL A 50 9.95 -12.97 -3.08
N HIS A 51 9.59 -13.65 -1.98
CA HIS A 51 10.35 -14.81 -1.49
C HIS A 51 10.33 -15.99 -2.49
N GLN A 52 9.22 -16.18 -3.22
CA GLN A 52 9.11 -17.22 -4.24
C GLN A 52 9.88 -16.84 -5.50
N SER A 53 9.86 -15.56 -5.89
CA SER A 53 10.67 -15.04 -7.00
C SER A 53 12.16 -15.24 -6.72
N LEU A 54 12.62 -14.89 -5.52
CA LEU A 54 14.01 -15.10 -5.10
C LEU A 54 14.41 -16.58 -5.11
N ALA A 55 13.54 -17.48 -4.63
CA ALA A 55 13.81 -18.91 -4.67
C ALA A 55 13.92 -19.43 -6.12
N CYS A 56 13.08 -18.95 -7.02
CA CYS A 56 13.14 -19.28 -8.44
C CYS A 56 14.44 -18.74 -9.08
N LEU A 57 14.83 -17.50 -8.80
CA LEU A 57 16.08 -16.90 -9.31
C LEU A 57 17.32 -17.61 -8.76
N GLN A 58 17.33 -17.99 -7.48
CA GLN A 58 18.39 -18.82 -6.91
C GLN A 58 18.48 -20.17 -7.63
N LYS A 59 17.34 -20.79 -7.94
CA LYS A 59 17.31 -22.04 -8.70
C LYS A 59 17.85 -21.89 -10.13
N VAL A 60 17.55 -20.77 -10.79
CA VAL A 60 18.12 -20.44 -12.12
C VAL A 60 19.64 -20.35 -12.04
N LEU A 61 20.19 -19.73 -10.99
CA LEU A 61 21.64 -19.59 -10.81
C LEU A 61 22.33 -20.88 -10.35
N GLU A 62 21.62 -21.77 -9.66
CA GLU A 62 22.10 -23.14 -9.40
C GLU A 62 22.24 -23.96 -10.69
N LEU A 63 21.28 -23.81 -11.61
CA LEU A 63 21.29 -24.49 -12.91
C LEU A 63 22.29 -23.87 -13.88
N ASN A 64 22.35 -22.54 -13.91
CA ASN A 64 23.25 -21.78 -14.76
C ASN A 64 23.86 -20.58 -14.00
N PRO A 65 25.05 -20.78 -13.39
CA PRO A 65 25.75 -19.72 -12.66
C PRO A 65 26.15 -18.52 -13.54
N HIS A 66 26.16 -18.71 -14.86
CA HIS A 66 26.50 -17.67 -15.82
C HIS A 66 25.30 -16.85 -16.30
N ASN A 67 24.07 -17.14 -15.85
CA ASN A 67 22.91 -16.34 -16.22
C ASN A 67 23.04 -14.92 -15.66
N GLU A 68 23.36 -13.95 -16.52
CA GLU A 68 23.52 -12.55 -16.15
C GLU A 68 22.19 -11.90 -15.79
N GLN A 69 21.10 -12.32 -16.44
CA GLN A 69 19.76 -11.77 -16.22
C GLN A 69 19.23 -12.13 -14.83
N ALA A 70 19.39 -13.38 -14.41
CA ALA A 70 19.00 -13.82 -13.07
C ALA A 70 19.87 -13.17 -11.97
N ARG A 71 21.17 -12.94 -12.22
CA ARG A 71 22.06 -12.21 -11.30
C ARG A 71 21.66 -10.76 -11.14
N GLN A 72 21.37 -10.07 -12.24
CA GLN A 72 20.91 -8.68 -12.21
C GLN A 72 19.58 -8.54 -11.48
N TRP A 73 18.63 -9.43 -11.76
CA TRP A 73 17.33 -9.41 -11.10
C TRP A 73 17.45 -9.71 -9.60
N LEU A 74 18.25 -10.71 -9.23
CA LEU A 74 18.49 -11.03 -7.83
C LEU A 74 19.20 -9.88 -7.09
N ALA A 75 20.14 -9.17 -7.72
CA ALA A 75 20.77 -7.99 -7.15
C ALA A 75 19.76 -6.85 -6.90
N LEU A 76 18.88 -6.56 -7.85
CA LEU A 76 17.82 -5.56 -7.68
C LEU A 76 16.88 -5.92 -6.51
N MET A 77 16.44 -7.17 -6.43
CA MET A 77 15.56 -7.66 -5.36
C MET A 77 16.28 -7.68 -3.99
N GLN A 78 17.59 -7.90 -3.98
CA GLN A 78 18.41 -7.85 -2.77
C GLN A 78 18.68 -6.42 -2.31
N GLU A 79 18.83 -5.46 -3.21
CA GLU A 79 18.96 -4.03 -2.89
C GLU A 79 17.66 -3.46 -2.31
N GLU A 80 16.50 -3.86 -2.85
CA GLU A 80 15.18 -3.51 -2.28
C GLU A 80 14.99 -4.06 -0.86
N THR A 81 15.52 -5.26 -0.57
CA THR A 81 15.44 -5.90 0.75
C THR A 81 16.52 -5.40 1.73
N THR A 82 17.71 -5.01 1.27
CA THR A 82 18.81 -4.51 2.13
C THR A 82 18.71 -3.02 2.46
N SER A 83 18.05 -2.21 1.63
CA SER A 83 17.76 -0.79 1.95
C SER A 83 16.76 -0.63 3.11
N HIS A 84 16.17 -1.73 3.59
CA HIS A 84 15.26 -1.79 4.74
C HIS A 84 15.91 -2.25 6.07
N GLY A 85 17.25 -2.27 6.16
CA GLY A 85 17.96 -2.77 7.34
C GLY A 85 18.45 -1.71 8.35
N ILE A 86 17.61 -1.33 9.32
CA ILE A 86 18.04 -1.06 10.71
C ILE A 86 16.93 -1.49 11.71
N GLY A 87 17.19 -2.56 12.50
CA GLY A 87 16.80 -2.70 13.92
C GLY A 87 15.38 -3.18 14.34
N GLU A 88 15.25 -4.49 14.60
CA GLU A 88 14.39 -5.19 15.62
C GLU A 88 12.84 -5.10 15.63
N LEU A 89 12.20 -6.11 14.98
CA LEU A 89 11.00 -6.96 15.27
C LEU A 89 9.64 -6.37 15.77
N PRO A 90 8.45 -6.99 15.49
CA PRO A 90 8.14 -8.25 14.77
C PRO A 90 7.25 -8.04 13.50
N PRO A 91 6.90 -9.10 12.73
CA PRO A 91 6.13 -8.99 11.50
C PRO A 91 4.63 -8.92 11.79
N THR A 92 4.03 -7.75 11.66
CA THR A 92 2.57 -7.57 11.59
C THR A 92 2.29 -6.21 10.94
N GLU A 93 1.37 -6.18 9.96
CA GLU A 93 0.74 -5.00 9.31
C GLU A 93 1.24 -4.54 7.92
N ALA A 94 2.43 -4.90 7.45
CA ALA A 94 2.97 -4.29 6.22
C ALA A 94 2.37 -4.77 4.89
N GLU A 95 1.72 -5.94 4.83
CA GLU A 95 1.07 -6.44 3.60
C GLU A 95 -0.28 -5.75 3.28
N LEU A 96 -0.75 -4.84 4.14
CA LEU A 96 -1.88 -3.94 3.87
C LEU A 96 -1.56 -2.47 4.20
N ALA A 97 -0.27 -2.10 4.22
CA ALA A 97 0.16 -0.75 4.49
C ALA A 97 -0.13 0.14 3.28
N ILE A 98 -1.36 0.64 3.24
CA ILE A 98 -1.80 1.76 2.42
C ILE A 98 -0.64 2.77 2.26
N PRO A 99 -0.15 3.01 1.03
CA PRO A 99 1.01 3.85 0.80
C PRO A 99 0.77 5.25 1.39
N ARG A 100 1.77 5.82 2.05
CA ARG A 100 1.63 7.17 2.64
C ARG A 100 1.55 8.21 1.52
N LEU A 101 0.92 9.35 1.77
CA LEU A 101 0.81 10.41 0.75
C LEU A 101 2.18 10.78 0.14
N GLY A 102 3.23 10.83 0.98
CA GLY A 102 4.59 11.09 0.53
C GLY A 102 5.16 10.02 -0.40
N THR A 103 4.82 8.74 -0.21
CA THR A 103 5.31 7.65 -1.09
C THR A 103 4.59 7.71 -2.45
N VAL A 104 3.28 7.94 -2.44
CA VAL A 104 2.48 8.12 -3.68
C VAL A 104 2.98 9.31 -4.51
N LEU A 105 3.38 10.41 -3.85
CA LEU A 105 3.90 11.58 -4.54
C LEU A 105 5.30 11.34 -5.13
N LEU A 106 6.16 10.57 -4.46
CA LEU A 106 7.48 10.18 -4.96
C LEU A 106 7.37 9.19 -6.14
N GLU A 107 6.55 8.16 -6.00
CA GLU A 107 6.33 7.12 -7.02
C GLU A 107 5.74 7.69 -8.32
N ARG A 108 4.90 8.72 -8.20
CA ARG A 108 4.34 9.44 -9.35
C ARG A 108 5.27 10.53 -9.89
N HIS A 109 6.47 10.64 -9.35
CA HIS A 109 7.46 11.68 -9.68
C HIS A 109 6.89 13.11 -9.57
N LEU A 110 5.91 13.32 -8.70
CA LEU A 110 5.30 14.64 -8.44
C LEU A 110 6.16 15.47 -7.49
N ILE A 111 6.96 14.82 -6.65
CA ILE A 111 7.94 15.45 -5.77
C ILE A 111 9.25 14.68 -5.81
N THR A 112 10.36 15.32 -5.44
CA THR A 112 11.65 14.66 -5.19
C THR A 112 11.80 14.28 -3.72
N ARG A 113 12.75 13.38 -3.43
CA ARG A 113 13.09 13.00 -2.04
C ARG A 113 13.56 14.20 -1.21
N GLU A 114 14.24 15.15 -1.85
CA GLU A 114 14.69 16.40 -1.23
C GLU A 114 13.52 17.33 -0.91
N GLN A 115 12.56 17.47 -1.83
CA GLN A 115 11.33 18.24 -1.59
C GLN A 115 10.46 17.60 -0.50
N LEU A 116 10.37 16.27 -0.46
CA LEU A 116 9.67 15.57 0.62
C LEU A 116 10.37 15.77 1.96
N GLN A 117 11.70 15.66 2.00
CA GLN A 117 12.47 15.86 3.23
C GLN A 117 12.33 17.30 3.73
N SER A 118 12.42 18.29 2.85
CA SER A 118 12.21 19.70 3.21
C SER A 118 10.80 19.96 3.74
N ALA A 119 9.78 19.29 3.22
CA ALA A 119 8.42 19.39 3.74
C ALA A 119 8.27 18.70 5.10
N LEU A 120 8.97 17.60 5.35
CA LEU A 120 9.00 16.92 6.65
C LEU A 120 9.73 17.75 7.69
N ASP A 121 10.89 18.32 7.34
CA ASP A 121 11.65 19.19 8.24
C ASP A 121 10.83 20.45 8.60
N ALA A 122 10.09 21.00 7.64
CA ALA A 122 9.16 22.09 7.87
C ALA A 122 7.95 21.67 8.75
N GLN A 123 7.46 20.44 8.58
CA GLN A 123 6.41 19.88 9.43
C GLN A 123 6.89 19.70 10.87
N ASP A 124 8.11 19.19 11.07
CA ASP A 124 8.73 19.02 12.38
C ASP A 124 9.02 20.36 13.06
N ALA A 125 9.47 21.35 12.30
CA ALA A 125 9.65 22.72 12.79
C ALA A 125 8.32 23.38 13.19
N ALA A 126 7.26 23.19 12.40
CA ALA A 126 5.91 23.65 12.73
C ALA A 126 5.39 22.94 13.99
N ALA A 127 5.58 21.62 14.09
CA ALA A 127 5.18 20.85 15.27
C ALA A 127 5.93 21.30 16.53
N ALA A 128 7.22 21.64 16.41
CA ALA A 128 8.01 22.22 17.50
C ALA A 128 7.52 23.63 17.92
N ALA A 129 6.89 24.37 17.00
CA ALA A 129 6.22 25.64 17.27
C ALA A 129 4.78 25.48 17.80
N GLY A 130 4.28 24.24 17.95
CA GLY A 130 2.90 23.94 18.35
C GLY A 130 1.88 24.03 17.21
N GLU A 131 2.33 24.17 15.97
CA GLU A 131 1.49 24.22 14.77
C GLU A 131 1.48 22.86 14.06
N HIS A 132 0.32 22.21 13.98
CA HIS A 132 0.18 20.93 13.29
C HIS A 132 -0.21 21.15 11.83
N GLN A 133 0.79 21.40 10.99
CA GLN A 133 0.58 21.55 9.55
C GLN A 133 0.58 20.19 8.84
N LYS A 134 -0.32 20.01 7.86
CA LYS A 134 -0.39 18.78 7.06
C LYS A 134 0.69 18.81 5.98
N ILE A 135 1.41 17.70 5.82
CA ILE A 135 2.49 17.59 4.81
C ILE A 135 2.05 17.97 3.39
N GLY A 136 0.81 17.65 3.00
CA GLY A 136 0.27 18.03 1.69
C GLY A 136 0.07 19.54 1.52
N GLU A 137 -0.29 20.25 2.58
CA GLU A 137 -0.43 21.71 2.57
C GLU A 137 0.93 22.39 2.53
N ILE A 138 1.91 21.86 3.28
CA ILE A 138 3.30 22.33 3.27
C ILE A 138 3.90 22.17 1.86
N LEU A 139 3.70 21.01 1.21
CA LEU A 139 4.18 20.78 -0.15
C LEU A 139 3.55 21.73 -1.18
N VAL A 140 2.30 22.14 -0.98
CA VAL A 140 1.66 23.17 -1.82
C VAL A 140 2.22 24.56 -1.52
N GLN A 141 2.41 24.91 -0.25
CA GLN A 141 2.97 26.20 0.16
C GLN A 141 4.41 26.38 -0.31
N GLN A 142 5.22 25.32 -0.29
CA GLN A 142 6.58 25.30 -0.80
C GLN A 142 6.64 25.31 -2.35
N GLY A 143 5.49 25.22 -3.03
CA GLY A 143 5.42 25.16 -4.49
C GLY A 143 5.93 23.85 -5.09
N ALA A 144 6.14 22.82 -4.28
CA ALA A 144 6.59 21.50 -4.72
C ALA A 144 5.49 20.76 -5.49
N ILE A 145 4.22 20.97 -5.13
CA ILE A 145 3.05 20.43 -5.84
C ILE A 145 1.95 21.48 -5.98
N THR A 146 1.08 21.35 -6.98
CA THR A 146 -0.14 22.15 -7.09
C THR A 146 -1.30 21.55 -6.26
N ARG A 147 -2.35 22.34 -6.01
CA ARG A 147 -3.57 21.86 -5.34
C ARG A 147 -4.24 20.74 -6.13
N GLU A 148 -4.21 20.81 -7.45
CA GLU A 148 -4.75 19.79 -8.35
C GLU A 148 -3.96 18.49 -8.24
N GLN A 149 -2.63 18.57 -8.19
CA GLN A 149 -1.75 17.42 -8.02
C GLN A 149 -1.94 16.76 -6.65
N LEU A 150 -2.10 17.56 -5.60
CA LEU A 150 -2.45 17.06 -4.26
C LEU A 150 -3.79 16.33 -4.27
N SER A 151 -4.82 16.91 -4.89
CA SER A 151 -6.14 16.29 -4.98
C SER A 151 -6.10 14.95 -5.74
N CYS A 152 -5.34 14.88 -6.83
CA CYS A 152 -5.15 13.64 -7.60
C CYS A 152 -4.41 12.56 -6.80
N ALA A 153 -3.40 12.95 -6.02
CA ALA A 153 -2.67 12.04 -5.15
C ALA A 153 -3.56 11.50 -4.01
N LEU A 154 -4.42 12.33 -3.44
CA LEU A 154 -5.38 11.92 -2.42
C LEU A 154 -6.46 10.98 -2.97
N VAL A 155 -6.98 11.23 -4.18
CA VAL A 155 -7.94 10.34 -4.86
C VAL A 155 -7.28 8.99 -5.20
N ALA A 156 -6.04 9.01 -5.68
CA ALA A 156 -5.28 7.79 -5.95
C ALA A 156 -5.05 6.98 -4.68
N LEU A 157 -4.69 7.67 -3.59
CA LEU A 157 -4.53 7.08 -2.29
C LEU A 157 -5.84 6.49 -1.75
N ASP A 158 -6.97 7.16 -1.96
CA ASP A 158 -8.30 6.64 -1.58
C ASP A 158 -8.69 5.39 -2.37
N ARG A 159 -8.39 5.35 -3.68
CA ARG A 159 -8.61 4.15 -4.50
C ARG A 159 -7.74 2.97 -4.06
N LEU A 160 -6.46 3.22 -3.79
CA LEU A 160 -5.55 2.20 -3.25
C LEU A 160 -6.00 1.72 -1.86
N ARG A 161 -6.61 2.61 -1.07
CA ARG A 161 -7.21 2.28 0.24
C ARG A 161 -8.44 1.40 0.12
N GLN A 162 -9.32 1.66 -0.84
CA GLN A 162 -10.50 0.83 -1.08
C GLN A 162 -10.13 -0.58 -1.57
N VAL A 163 -9.00 -0.72 -2.27
CA VAL A 163 -8.48 -2.02 -2.72
C VAL A 163 -7.76 -2.78 -1.60
N ALA A 164 -7.00 -2.08 -0.74
CA ALA A 164 -6.23 -2.68 0.35
C ALA A 164 -7.02 -2.83 1.68
N SER A 165 -8.17 -2.18 1.83
CA SER A 165 -9.05 -2.38 2.97
C SER A 165 -10.50 -2.31 2.47
N PRO A 166 -11.18 -3.45 2.30
CA PRO A 166 -12.58 -3.48 1.88
C PRO A 166 -13.52 -2.83 2.89
N VAL A 167 -13.02 -2.52 4.10
CA VAL A 167 -13.79 -1.93 5.17
C VAL A 167 -13.71 -0.40 5.08
N PRO A 168 -14.85 0.30 4.86
CA PRO A 168 -14.87 1.75 4.80
C PRO A 168 -14.37 2.38 6.11
N ARG A 169 -13.72 3.54 6.01
CA ARG A 169 -13.29 4.33 7.17
C ARG A 169 -14.51 4.67 8.02
N LEU A 170 -14.32 4.80 9.33
CA LEU A 170 -15.43 5.15 10.24
C LEU A 170 -16.16 6.41 9.75
N GLY A 171 -15.45 7.45 9.31
CA GLY A 171 -16.07 8.67 8.77
C GLY A 171 -16.90 8.44 7.50
N SER A 172 -16.42 7.63 6.55
CA SER A 172 -17.19 7.32 5.32
C SER A 172 -18.36 6.39 5.61
N TYR A 173 -18.16 5.37 6.45
CA TYR A 173 -19.23 4.50 6.94
C TYR A 173 -20.35 5.29 7.63
N LEU A 174 -20.00 6.25 8.49
CA LEU A 174 -20.98 7.09 9.18
C LEU A 174 -21.76 8.00 8.22
N LEU A 175 -21.15 8.46 7.14
CA LEU A 175 -21.84 9.21 6.07
C LEU A 175 -22.74 8.30 5.23
N ASP A 176 -22.22 7.15 4.79
CA ASP A 176 -22.93 6.21 3.93
C ASP A 176 -24.18 5.63 4.64
N HIS A 177 -24.06 5.36 5.93
CA HIS A 177 -25.17 4.91 6.78
C HIS A 177 -26.01 6.06 7.35
N HIS A 178 -25.77 7.30 6.92
CA HIS A 178 -26.54 8.50 7.30
C HIS A 178 -26.59 8.77 8.81
N PHE A 179 -25.59 8.28 9.55
CA PHE A 179 -25.46 8.55 10.98
C PHE A 179 -24.99 9.98 11.25
N ILE A 180 -24.25 10.57 10.31
CA ILE A 180 -23.78 11.96 10.36
C ILE A 180 -23.93 12.61 8.98
N THR A 181 -23.94 13.94 8.94
CA THR A 181 -23.85 14.71 7.70
C THR A 181 -22.41 15.08 7.36
N ALA A 182 -22.15 15.45 6.10
CA ALA A 182 -20.84 15.95 5.67
C ALA A 182 -20.39 17.18 6.47
N GLU A 183 -21.34 18.07 6.82
CA GLU A 183 -21.10 19.25 7.65
C GLU A 183 -20.71 18.86 9.08
N GLN A 184 -21.39 17.86 9.67
CA GLN A 184 -21.08 17.36 11.01
C GLN A 184 -19.72 16.66 11.05
N LEU A 185 -19.37 15.89 10.01
CA LEU A 185 -18.06 15.27 9.89
C LEU A 185 -16.96 16.35 9.76
N GLN A 186 -17.19 17.37 8.95
CA GLN A 186 -16.24 18.47 8.77
C GLN A 186 -15.99 19.22 10.09
N ALA A 187 -17.05 19.57 10.82
CA ALA A 187 -16.92 20.22 12.13
C ALA A 187 -16.16 19.34 13.14
N ALA A 188 -16.38 18.03 13.11
CA ALA A 188 -15.65 17.10 13.97
C ALA A 188 -14.16 16.98 13.58
N LEU A 189 -13.82 17.04 12.29
CA LEU A 189 -12.44 17.06 11.82
C LEU A 189 -11.72 18.35 12.22
N GLU A 190 -12.40 19.49 12.15
CA GLU A 190 -11.87 20.79 12.62
C GLU A 190 -11.63 20.79 14.13
N ALA A 191 -12.56 20.22 14.90
CA ALA A 191 -12.39 20.04 16.33
C ALA A 191 -11.25 19.05 16.66
N GLN A 192 -11.08 17.99 15.86
CA GLN A 192 -9.97 17.05 16.00
C GLN A 192 -8.62 17.72 15.74
N ASP A 193 -8.55 18.57 14.70
CA ASP A 193 -7.36 19.34 14.36
C ASP A 193 -7.03 20.34 15.48
N SER A 194 -8.04 21.05 15.99
CA SER A 194 -7.90 21.99 17.12
C SER A 194 -7.45 21.29 18.41
N ALA A 195 -7.97 20.09 18.70
CA ALA A 195 -7.60 19.29 19.86
C ALA A 195 -6.16 18.75 19.73
N ALA A 196 -5.76 18.35 18.52
CA ALA A 196 -4.38 17.98 18.21
C ALA A 196 -3.43 19.17 18.41
N GLN A 197 -3.80 20.37 17.93
CA GLN A 197 -3.06 21.62 18.15
C GLN A 197 -2.95 22.02 19.63
N ALA A 198 -3.97 21.72 20.43
CA ALA A 198 -3.93 21.93 21.88
C ALA A 198 -3.11 20.85 22.63
N GLY A 199 -2.43 19.94 21.93
CA GLY A 199 -1.61 18.86 22.51
C GLY A 199 -2.42 17.69 23.08
N HIS A 200 -3.73 17.63 22.82
CA HIS A 200 -4.63 16.60 23.32
C HIS A 200 -5.38 15.93 22.16
N PRO A 201 -4.71 15.07 21.37
CA PRO A 201 -5.33 14.43 20.21
C PRO A 201 -6.50 13.54 20.64
N GLN A 202 -7.69 13.84 20.13
CA GLN A 202 -8.91 13.08 20.40
C GLN A 202 -9.34 12.25 19.19
N LYS A 203 -10.06 11.16 19.46
CA LYS A 203 -10.60 10.30 18.40
C LYS A 203 -11.85 10.95 17.78
N ILE A 204 -11.96 10.90 16.46
CA ILE A 204 -13.09 11.50 15.72
C ILE A 204 -14.46 11.00 16.21
N GLY A 205 -14.56 9.71 16.56
CA GLY A 205 -15.80 9.15 17.11
C GLY A 205 -16.20 9.75 18.46
N GLU A 206 -15.24 10.03 19.33
CA GLU A 206 -15.49 10.67 20.63
C GLU A 206 -15.93 12.12 20.46
N ILE A 207 -15.28 12.84 19.53
CA ILE A 207 -15.63 14.22 19.17
C ILE A 207 -17.04 14.27 18.58
N LEU A 208 -17.39 13.35 17.68
CA LEU A 208 -18.74 13.30 17.10
C LEU A 208 -19.83 13.04 18.15
N VAL A 209 -19.51 12.28 19.20
CA VAL A 209 -20.41 12.09 20.35
C VAL A 209 -20.52 13.36 21.20
N GLN A 210 -19.39 14.03 21.45
CA GLN A 210 -19.37 15.30 22.21
C GLN A 210 -20.13 16.42 21.50
N LEU A 211 -20.05 16.48 20.17
CA LEU A 211 -20.79 17.43 19.33
C LEU A 211 -22.28 17.07 19.19
N GLY A 212 -22.73 15.93 19.74
CA GLY A 212 -24.11 15.46 19.64
C GLY A 212 -24.51 14.99 18.24
N ALA A 213 -23.55 14.85 17.32
CA ALA A 213 -23.77 14.33 15.97
C ALA A 213 -23.98 12.81 15.99
N LEU A 214 -23.45 12.12 17.01
CA LEU A 214 -23.58 10.68 17.21
C LEU A 214 -23.97 10.36 18.65
N THR A 215 -24.80 9.34 18.83
CA THR A 215 -24.97 8.70 20.14
C THR A 215 -23.88 7.67 20.38
N ARG A 216 -23.57 7.40 21.65
CA ARG A 216 -22.60 6.38 22.04
C ARG A 216 -22.98 4.99 21.52
N GLU A 217 -24.26 4.68 21.49
CA GLU A 217 -24.80 3.42 20.96
C GLU A 217 -24.59 3.31 19.44
N GLN A 218 -24.81 4.38 18.68
CA GLN A 218 -24.54 4.42 17.24
C GLN A 218 -23.05 4.28 16.93
N LEU A 219 -22.18 4.89 17.73
CA LEU A 219 -20.72 4.74 17.59
C LEU A 219 -20.28 3.30 17.84
N GLU A 220 -20.78 2.67 18.92
CA GLU A 220 -20.48 1.27 19.25
C GLU A 220 -21.04 0.29 18.22
N HIS A 221 -22.19 0.59 17.61
CA HIS A 221 -22.72 -0.19 16.49
C HIS A 221 -21.82 -0.08 15.26
N ALA A 222 -21.44 1.14 14.86
CA ALA A 222 -20.58 1.37 13.70
C ALA A 222 -19.21 0.69 13.86
N LEU A 223 -18.60 0.75 15.05
CA LEU A 223 -17.33 0.09 15.33
C LEU A 223 -17.43 -1.45 15.30
N ARG A 224 -18.56 -2.01 15.76
CA ARG A 224 -18.80 -3.46 15.72
C ARG A 224 -19.00 -3.97 14.30
N GLU A 225 -19.79 -3.29 13.49
CA GLU A 225 -19.97 -3.66 12.08
C GLU A 225 -18.65 -3.52 11.31
N GLN A 226 -17.90 -2.44 11.54
CA GLN A 226 -16.55 -2.27 10.97
C GLN A 226 -15.59 -3.41 11.36
N HIS A 227 -15.59 -3.84 12.64
CA HIS A 227 -14.80 -4.98 13.10
C HIS A 227 -15.29 -6.31 12.54
N ARG A 228 -16.59 -6.48 12.35
CA ARG A 228 -17.18 -7.70 11.79
C ARG A 228 -16.82 -7.86 10.32
N ASP A 229 -16.96 -6.77 9.55
CA ASP A 229 -16.59 -6.73 8.14
C ASP A 229 -15.08 -6.96 7.98
N TYR A 230 -14.26 -6.37 8.85
CA TYR A 230 -12.81 -6.66 8.91
C TYR A 230 -12.52 -8.13 9.19
N ASN A 231 -13.10 -8.72 10.23
CA ASN A 231 -12.84 -10.12 10.61
C ASN A 231 -13.37 -11.13 9.59
N SER A 232 -14.44 -10.79 8.87
CA SER A 232 -15.03 -11.67 7.84
C SER A 232 -14.13 -11.85 6.62
N LEU A 233 -13.17 -10.94 6.39
CA LEU A 233 -12.23 -10.98 5.27
C LEU A 233 -11.03 -11.92 5.50
N PHE A 234 -10.82 -12.41 6.72
CA PHE A 234 -9.70 -13.29 7.08
C PHE A 234 -10.13 -14.72 7.43
N GLN A 235 -11.40 -15.09 7.17
CA GLN A 235 -11.97 -16.38 7.56
C GLN A 235 -12.25 -17.37 6.42
N ASP A 236 -11.82 -17.09 5.18
CA ASP A 236 -11.91 -18.03 4.04
C ASP A 236 -10.53 -18.45 3.50
#